data_AF-A0A7X4GET2-F1
#
_entry.id   AF-A0A7X4GET2-F1
#
_cell.length_a   1.000
_cell.length_b   1.000
_cell.length_c   1.000
_cell.angle_alpha   90.00
_cell.angle_beta   90.00
_cell.angle_gamma   90.00
#
_symmetry.space_group_name_H-M   'P 1'
#
loop_
_entity.id
_entity.type
_entity.pdbx_description
1 polymer ?
#
loop_
_entity_poly.entity_id
_entity_poly.type
_entity_poly.pdbx_seq_one_letter_code
_entity_poly.pdbx_strand_id
1 'polypeptide(L)' 'MADHTKIEWTDATANVVNGCSLASPGCTNCYAMRLAGTRLRNHPSRKGLTTQTKAGPV' A
#
# COMPACT_ATOMS: atom_id res chain seq x y z
N MET A 1 4.87 20.98 14.45
CA MET A 1 3.98 20.12 15.23
C MET A 1 4.37 18.71 14.86
N ALA A 2 4.94 18.02 15.84
CA ALA A 2 5.55 16.69 15.77
C ALA A 2 5.22 15.96 17.09
N ASP A 3 4.07 16.30 17.68
CA ASP A 3 3.70 15.93 19.06
C ASP A 3 3.59 14.41 19.27
N HIS A 4 3.61 13.62 18.18
CA HIS A 4 3.46 12.17 18.22
C HIS A 4 4.52 11.37 17.44
N THR A 5 5.56 12.00 16.88
CA THR A 5 6.55 11.28 16.03
C THR A 5 7.97 11.83 16.21
N LYS A 6 8.95 10.92 16.14
CA LYS A 6 10.38 11.26 16.20
C LYS A 6 10.94 11.81 14.88
N ILE A 7 10.10 11.96 13.86
CA ILE A 7 10.48 12.43 12.53
C ILE A 7 10.00 13.88 12.40
N GLU A 8 10.95 14.80 12.43
CA GLU A 8 10.76 16.25 12.59
C GLU A 8 9.86 16.92 11.54
N TRP A 9 9.73 16.33 10.35
CA TRP A 9 8.95 16.85 9.25
C TRP A 9 7.54 16.25 9.16
N THR A 10 7.13 15.40 10.12
CA THR A 10 5.82 14.73 10.13
C THR A 10 5.08 14.96 11.43
N ASP A 11 3.76 15.19 11.35
CA ASP A 11 2.89 15.34 12.52
C ASP A 11 2.47 13.98 13.11
N ALA A 12 2.39 12.93 12.28
CA ALA A 12 2.04 11.56 12.68
C ALA A 12 2.99 10.49 12.07
N THR A 13 3.34 9.47 12.87
CA THR A 13 4.21 8.36 12.44
C THR A 13 3.50 7.53 11.36
N ALA A 14 4.22 7.19 10.28
CA ALA A 14 3.67 6.47 9.14
C ALA A 14 2.94 5.16 9.54
N ASN A 15 1.75 4.97 8.98
CA ASN A 15 0.86 3.84 9.27
C ASN A 15 1.51 2.48 8.94
N VAL A 16 1.54 1.56 9.91
CA VAL A 16 2.07 0.18 9.79
C VAL A 16 1.15 -0.71 8.90
N VAL A 17 0.08 -0.15 8.35
CA VAL A 17 -0.94 -0.89 7.60
C VAL A 17 -0.55 -0.98 6.13
N ASN A 18 -0.34 -2.21 5.66
CA ASN A 18 -0.13 -2.50 4.24
C ASN A 18 -1.39 -3.18 3.68
N GLY A 19 -1.98 -2.58 2.66
CA GLY A 19 -3.19 -3.07 2.01
C GLY A 19 -4.47 -2.36 2.48
N CYS A 20 -5.52 -2.49 1.69
CA CYS A 20 -6.85 -1.94 1.96
C CYS A 20 -7.92 -2.83 1.28
N SER A 21 -9.16 -2.73 1.73
CA SER A 21 -10.30 -3.34 1.05
C SER A 21 -10.71 -2.52 -0.19
N LEU A 22 -11.15 -3.20 -1.26
CA LEU A 22 -11.67 -2.54 -2.45
C LEU A 22 -13.02 -1.88 -2.15
N ALA A 23 -13.06 -0.54 -2.15
CA ALA A 23 -14.26 0.23 -1.84
C ALA A 23 -14.98 0.78 -3.09
N SER A 24 -14.25 0.95 -4.20
CA SER A 24 -14.81 1.52 -5.42
C SER A 24 -14.05 1.06 -6.67
N PRO A 25 -14.60 1.28 -7.88
CA PRO A 25 -13.90 0.96 -9.14
C PRO A 25 -12.56 1.68 -9.30
N GLY A 26 -12.36 2.82 -8.63
CA GLY A 26 -11.09 3.55 -8.66
C GLY A 26 -9.93 2.76 -8.06
N CYS A 27 -10.19 1.77 -7.20
CA CYS A 27 -9.16 0.96 -6.57
C CYS A 27 -8.32 0.16 -7.60
N THR A 28 -8.87 -0.18 -8.77
CA THR A 28 -8.11 -0.89 -9.82
C THR A 28 -6.95 -0.07 -10.40
N ASN A 29 -6.94 1.25 -10.15
CA ASN A 29 -5.87 2.16 -10.56
C ASN A 29 -4.89 2.48 -9.42
N CYS A 30 -4.96 1.75 -8.29
CA CYS A 30 -4.12 2.02 -7.12
C CYS A 30 -2.63 1.74 -7.43
N TYR A 31 -1.80 2.77 -7.31
CA TYR A 31 -0.35 2.62 -7.50
C TYR A 31 0.27 1.64 -6.48
N ALA A 32 -0.27 1.58 -5.26
CA ALA A 32 0.24 0.72 -4.20
C ALA A 32 0.00 -0.76 -4.51
N MET A 33 -1.17 -1.12 -5.07
CA MET A 33 -1.45 -2.47 -5.58
C MET A 33 -0.51 -2.82 -6.73
N ARG A 34 -0.30 -1.89 -7.66
CA ARG A 34 0.67 -2.05 -8.75
C ARG A 34 2.08 -2.33 -8.25
N LEU A 35 2.54 -1.60 -7.25
CA LEU A 35 3.86 -1.77 -6.65
C LEU A 35 3.96 -3.10 -5.89
N ALA A 36 2.93 -3.44 -5.12
CA ALA A 36 2.84 -4.68 -4.34
C ALA A 36 2.83 -5.92 -5.23
N GLY A 37 2.07 -5.94 -6.33
CA GLY A 37 2.00 -7.08 -7.25
C GLY A 37 3.15 -7.18 -8.25
N THR A 38 4.04 -6.19 -8.34
CA THR A 38 5.17 -6.18 -9.29
C THR A 38 6.53 -6.17 -8.59
N ARG A 39 7.08 -4.97 -8.37
CA ARG A 39 8.43 -4.74 -7.81
C ARG A 39 8.58 -5.31 -6.41
N LEU A 40 7.52 -5.24 -5.59
CA LEU A 40 7.52 -5.69 -4.21
C LEU A 40 6.82 -7.04 -4.00
N ARG A 41 6.51 -7.79 -5.06
CA ARG A 41 5.76 -9.05 -4.94
C ARG A 41 6.40 -10.10 -4.03
N ASN A 42 7.73 -10.08 -3.95
CA ASN A 42 8.51 -11.00 -3.12
C ASN A 42 8.80 -10.44 -1.72
N HIS A 43 8.36 -9.21 -1.42
CA HIS A 43 8.58 -8.62 -0.11
C HIS A 43 7.60 -9.23 0.92
N PRO A 44 8.08 -9.72 2.08
CA PRO A 44 7.23 -10.42 3.04
C PRO A 44 6.04 -9.58 3.51
N SER A 45 6.20 -8.26 3.63
CA SER A 45 5.11 -7.37 4.04
C SER A 45 3.99 -7.17 3.00
N ARG A 46 4.13 -7.72 1.78
CA ARG A 46 3.16 -7.58 0.68
C ARG A 46 2.53 -8.90 0.24
N LYS A 47 2.87 -10.01 0.91
CA LYS A 47 2.36 -11.34 0.61
C LYS A 47 0.84 -11.37 0.76
N GLY A 48 0.13 -11.79 -0.29
CA GLY A 48 -1.33 -11.98 -0.27
C GLY A 48 -2.16 -10.70 -0.28
N LEU A 49 -1.56 -9.53 -0.52
CA LEU A 49 -2.29 -8.25 -0.56
C LEU A 49 -2.89 -7.93 -1.94
N THR A 50 -2.46 -8.62 -3.00
CA THR A 50 -2.91 -8.37 -4.38
C THR A 50 -3.08 -9.68 -5.15
N THR A 51 -4.04 -9.70 -6.07
CA THR A 51 -4.32 -10.77 -7.02
C THR A 51 -3.96 -10.31 -8.43
N GLN A 52 -3.29 -11.15 -9.21
CA GLN A 52 -2.97 -10.83 -10.60
C GLN A 52 -4.19 -10.98 -11.50
N THR A 53 -4.49 -9.94 -12.27
CA THR A 53 -5.52 -9.96 -13.31
C THR A 53 -4.91 -9.63 -14.67
N LYS A 54 -5.71 -9.76 -15.74
CA LYS A 54 -5.28 -9.36 -17.10
C LYS A 54 -4.92 -7.88 -17.21
N ALA A 55 -5.50 -7.02 -16.36
CA ALA A 55 -5.27 -5.57 -16.36
C ALA A 55 -4.14 -5.12 -15.42
N GLY A 56 -3.59 -6.04 -14.62
CA GLY A 56 -2.60 -5.76 -13.58
C GLY A 56 -3.03 -6.28 -12.21
N PRO A 57 -2.18 -6.10 -11.17
CA PRO A 57 -2.49 -6.53 -9.82
C PRO A 57 -3.53 -5.62 -9.16
N VAL A 58 -4.53 -6.23 -8.51
CA VAL A 58 -5.59 -5.58 -7.73
C VAL A 58 -5.72 -6.19 -6.35
#